data_AF-A0A3D1SZP6-F1
#
_entry.id   AF-A0A3D1SZP6-F1
#
_cell.length_a   1.000
_cell.length_b   1.000
_cell.length_c   1.000
_cell.angle_alpha   90.00
_cell.angle_beta   90.00
_cell.angle_gamma   90.00
#
_symmetry.space_group_name_H-M   'P 1'
#
loop_
_entity.id
_entity.type
_entity.pdbx_description
1 polymer ?
#
loop_
_entity_poly.entity_id
_entity_poly.type
_entity_poly.pdbx_seq_one_letter_code
_entity_poly.pdbx_strand_id
1 'polypeptide(L)' 'MRILRQTVYVVGHKNPDTDSVCSALGYAALKRGLGFPDYFAARAGVVGTEARFLLRRFGLDAPLYLPDVKTKVQ' A
#
# COMPACT_ATOMS: atom_id res chain seq x y z
N MET A 1 27.16 0.31 13.65
CA MET A 1 25.81 -0.32 13.70
C MET A 1 25.08 -0.06 12.40
N ARG A 2 24.74 -1.10 11.63
CA ARG A 2 23.92 -0.97 10.41
C ARG A 2 22.47 -1.16 10.80
N ILE A 3 21.68 -0.08 10.84
CA ILE A 3 20.22 -0.20 10.98
C ILE A 3 19.73 -0.79 9.65
N LEU A 4 19.38 -2.08 9.66
CA LEU A 4 18.66 -2.69 8.54
C LEU A 4 17.27 -2.03 8.50
N ARG A 5 17.08 -1.09 7.57
CA ARG A 5 15.76 -0.49 7.33
C ARG A 5 14.83 -1.57 6.80
N GLN A 6 13.82 -1.92 7.58
CA GLN A 6 12.80 -2.89 7.20
C GLN A 6 11.72 -2.16 6.40
N THR A 7 11.39 -2.67 5.21
CA THR A 7 10.28 -2.17 4.41
C THR A 7 8.96 -2.49 5.10
N VAL A 8 8.10 -1.48 5.24
CA VAL A 8 6.75 -1.63 5.80
C VAL A 8 5.73 -1.47 4.68
N TYR A 9 4.98 -2.53 4.39
CA TYR A 9 3.85 -2.47 3.45
C TYR A 9 2.57 -2.11 4.20
N VAL A 10 1.90 -1.06 3.76
CA VAL A 10 0.57 -0.67 4.22
C VAL A 10 -0.44 -1.31 3.28
N VAL A 11 -1.27 -2.20 3.80
CA VAL A 11 -2.22 -3.00 3.00
C VAL A 11 -3.60 -2.97 3.65
N GLY A 12 -4.64 -2.84 2.83
CA GLY A 12 -6.04 -3.01 3.23
C GLY A 12 -6.49 -4.47 3.18
N HIS A 13 -7.80 -4.72 3.11
CA HIS A 13 -8.33 -6.09 3.09
C HIS A 13 -8.17 -6.81 1.73
N LYS A 14 -8.35 -8.14 1.74
CA LYS A 14 -8.11 -9.05 0.61
C LYS A 14 -8.90 -8.72 -0.66
N ASN A 15 -10.13 -8.22 -0.51
CA ASN A 15 -10.98 -7.81 -1.63
C ASN A 15 -11.09 -6.27 -1.68
N PRO A 16 -10.01 -5.56 -2.04
CA PRO A 16 -9.85 -4.14 -1.72
C PRO A 16 -10.94 -3.28 -2.34
N ASP A 17 -11.61 -2.51 -1.49
CA ASP A 17 -12.54 -1.46 -1.87
C ASP A 17 -11.81 -0.12 -2.01
N THR A 18 -12.56 0.92 -2.35
CA THR A 18 -12.03 2.27 -2.55
C THR A 18 -11.37 2.81 -1.29
N ASP A 19 -11.98 2.60 -0.11
CA ASP A 19 -11.39 3.02 1.16
C ASP A 19 -10.07 2.30 1.43
N SER A 20 -10.02 0.97 1.30
CA SER A 20 -8.79 0.20 1.50
C SER A 20 -7.63 0.67 0.62
N VAL A 21 -7.89 1.01 -0.64
CA VAL A 21 -6.86 1.51 -1.57
C VAL A 21 -6.41 2.92 -1.19
N CYS A 22 -7.37 3.82 -0.95
CA CYS A 22 -7.09 5.22 -0.61
C CYS A 22 -6.39 5.35 0.74
N SER A 23 -6.85 4.61 1.75
CA SER A 23 -6.26 4.58 3.09
C SER A 23 -4.83 4.03 3.06
N ALA A 24 -4.55 2.99 2.28
CA ALA A 24 -3.17 2.49 2.11
C ALA A 24 -2.23 3.52 1.47
N LEU A 25 -2.68 4.20 0.41
CA LEU A 25 -1.93 5.28 -0.25
C LEU A 25 -1.70 6.46 0.69
N GLY A 26 -2.77 6.96 1.32
CA GLY A 26 -2.73 8.11 2.21
C GLY A 26 -1.81 7.88 3.40
N TYR A 27 -1.89 6.71 4.04
CA TYR A 27 -1.06 6.42 5.19
C TYR A 27 0.42 6.23 4.83
N ALA A 28 0.72 5.56 3.70
CA ALA A 28 2.10 5.45 3.22
C ALA A 28 2.68 6.83 2.86
N ALA A 29 1.89 7.69 2.21
CA ALA A 29 2.29 9.06 1.89
C ALA A 29 2.55 9.89 3.16
N LEU A 30 1.66 9.80 4.15
CA LEU A 30 1.82 10.47 5.44
C LEU A 30 3.13 10.04 6.12
N LYS A 31 3.39 8.74 6.21
CA LYS A 31 4.62 8.21 6.85
C LYS A 31 5.89 8.69 6.16
N ARG A 32 5.89 8.71 4.83
CA ARG A 32 7.01 9.27 4.05
C ARG A 32 7.20 10.77 4.32
N GLY A 33 6.10 11.53 4.35
CA GLY A 33 6.13 12.95 4.68
C GLY A 33 6.66 13.25 6.10
N LEU A 34 6.48 12.31 7.03
CA LEU A 34 7.01 12.37 8.40
C LEU A 34 8.45 11.84 8.56
N GLY A 35 9.15 11.54 7.46
CA GLY A 35 10.54 11.09 7.50
C GLY A 35 10.74 9.57 7.63
N PHE A 36 9.70 8.77 7.41
CA PHE A 36 9.78 7.30 7.34
C PHE A 36 9.73 6.84 5.86
N PRO A 37 10.85 6.83 5.13
CA PRO A 37 10.86 6.57 3.68
C PRO A 37 10.51 5.12 3.32
N ASP A 38 10.63 4.20 4.27
CA ASP A 38 10.51 2.75 4.05
C ASP A 38 9.06 2.23 4.06
N TYR A 39 8.06 3.12 4.03
CA TYR A 39 6.63 2.78 3.97
C TYR A 39 6.10 2.77 2.54
N PHE A 40 5.40 1.71 2.13
CA PHE A 40 4.88 1.55 0.76
C PHE A 40 3.42 1.08 0.78
N ALA A 41 2.57 1.67 -0.05
CA ALA A 41 1.20 1.20 -0.20
C ALA A 41 1.13 -0.09 -1.03
N ALA A 42 0.34 -1.04 -0.58
CA ALA A 42 0.08 -2.31 -1.24
C ALA A 42 -1.41 -2.67 -1.22
N ARG A 43 -1.81 -3.59 -2.10
CA ARG A 43 -3.16 -4.14 -2.20
C ARG A 43 -3.10 -5.67 -2.20
N ALA A 44 -4.06 -6.31 -1.53
CA ALA A 44 -4.14 -7.77 -1.46
C ALA A 44 -5.02 -8.42 -2.55
N GLY A 45 -5.68 -7.61 -3.38
CA GLY A 45 -6.57 -8.09 -4.44
C GLY A 45 -6.65 -7.14 -5.63
N VAL A 46 -7.58 -7.42 -6.54
CA VAL A 46 -7.81 -6.60 -7.74
C VAL A 46 -8.51 -5.30 -7.34
N VAL A 47 -8.02 -4.17 -7.86
CA VAL A 47 -8.64 -2.85 -7.61
C VAL A 47 -9.98 -2.75 -8.34
N GLY A 48 -11.05 -2.41 -7.63
CA GLY A 48 -12.39 -2.18 -8.21
C GLY A 48 -12.44 -1.01 -9.20
N THR A 49 -13.54 -0.91 -9.97
CA THR A 49 -13.72 0.10 -11.01
C THR A 49 -13.68 1.54 -10.46
N GLU A 50 -14.32 1.77 -9.32
CA GLU A 50 -14.38 3.09 -8.66
C GLU A 50 -12.99 3.56 -8.22
N ALA A 51 -12.29 2.76 -7.42
CA ALA A 51 -10.92 3.05 -7.01
C ALA A 51 -10.00 3.30 -8.21
N ARG A 52 -10.13 2.50 -9.27
CA ARG A 52 -9.34 2.66 -10.51
C ARG A 52 -9.69 3.95 -11.27
N PHE A 53 -10.95 4.38 -11.22
CA PHE A 53 -11.37 5.68 -11.76
C PHE A 53 -10.72 6.83 -10.98
N LEU A 54 -10.73 6.78 -9.65
CA LEU A 54 -10.09 7.81 -8.81
C LEU A 54 -8.58 7.87 -9.04
N LEU A 55 -7.90 6.71 -9.07
CA LEU A 55 -6.47 6.63 -9.38
C LEU A 55 -6.14 7.33 -10.70
N ARG A 56 -6.88 7.01 -11.77
CA ARG A 56 -6.71 7.69 -13.06
C ARG A 56 -7.01 9.18 -13.00
N ARG A 57 -8.09 9.57 -12.31
CA ARG A 57 -8.50 10.97 -12.19
C ARG A 57 -7.44 11.82 -11.48
N PHE A 58 -6.71 11.25 -10.52
CA PHE A 58 -5.65 11.93 -9.79
C PHE A 58 -4.24 11.64 -10.33
N GLY A 59 -4.10 10.89 -11.44
CA GLY A 59 -2.79 10.53 -12.00
C GLY A 59 -1.94 9.66 -11.08
N LEU A 60 -2.57 8.87 -10.21
CA LEU A 60 -1.91 8.00 -9.24
C LEU A 60 -1.79 6.57 -9.77
N ASP A 61 -0.66 5.94 -9.48
CA ASP A 61 -0.47 4.52 -9.73
C ASP A 61 -1.23 3.66 -8.72
N ALA A 62 -1.68 2.49 -9.17
CA ALA A 62 -2.26 1.53 -8.26
C ALA A 62 -1.21 1.02 -7.25
N PRO A 63 -1.59 0.77 -5.98
CA PRO A 63 -0.68 0.19 -5.00
C PRO A 63 -0.08 -1.14 -5.47
N LEU A 64 1.10 -1.47 -4.94
CA LEU A 64 1.80 -2.72 -5.23
C LEU A 64 0.89 -3.92 -4.96
N TYR A 65 0.84 -4.89 -5.89
CA TYR A 65 0.11 -6.12 -5.62
C TYR A 65 0.89 -7.02 -4.66
N LEU A 66 0.29 -7.31 -3.50
CA LEU A 66 0.82 -8.21 -2.50
C LEU A 66 -0.23 -9.31 -2.21
N PRO A 67 -0.23 -10.42 -2.98
CA PRO A 67 -1.28 -11.43 -2.91
C PRO A 67 -1.33 -12.23 -1.60
N ASP A 68 -0.21 -12.29 -0.88
CA ASP A 68 -0.04 -13.10 0.32
C ASP A 68 1.04 -12.47 1.22
N VAL A 69 0.88 -12.65 2.53
CA VAL A 69 1.84 -12.26 3.56
C VAL A 69 2.22 -13.52 4.33
N LYS A 70 3.11 -14.32 3.74
CA LYS A 70 3.61 -15.53 4.38
C LYS A 70 4.62 -15.17 5.45
N THR A 71 4.43 -15.71 6.66
CA THR A 71 5.48 -15.70 7.68
C THR A 71 6.61 -16.60 7.20
N LYS A 72 7.82 -16.03 7.12
CA LYS A 72 9.02 -16.85 6.97
C LYS A 72 9.30 -17.48 8.34
N VAL A 73 8.73 -18.65 8.60
CA VAL A 73 9.09 -19.47 9.74
C VAL A 73 10.51 -20.00 9.47
N GLN A 74 11.47 -19.60 10.29
CA GLN A 74 12.85 -20.12 10.28
C GLN A 74 12.99 -21.14 11.40
#